data_AF-A0A5N7AU33-F1
#
_entry.id   AF-A0A5N7AU33-F1
#
_cell.length_a   1.000
_cell.length_b   1.000
_cell.length_c   1.000
_cell.angle_alpha   90.00
_cell.angle_beta   90.00
_cell.angle_gamma   90.00
#
_symmetry.space_group_name_H-M   'P 1'
#
loop_
_entity.id
_entity.type
_entity.pdbx_description
1 polymer ?
#
loop_
_entity_poly.entity_id
_entity_poly.type
_entity_poly.pdbx_seq_one_letter_code
_entity_poly.pdbx_strand_id
1 'polypeptide(L)'
;MVGYNDPKTGWWMGSPGNSVLPTPIRIATYALSPNRQRPFAGAFHAAIYNTFRRCRHQVLYVVPPFLVAYAAMSWANERNEYLNSKHGRRESAE
;
A
#
# COMPACT_ATOMS: atom_id res chain seq x y z
N MET A 1 -7.86 -13.99 35.41
CA MET A 1 -8.78 -14.83 34.61
C MET A 1 -8.22 -14.88 33.20
N VAL A 2 -7.83 -16.07 32.71
CA VAL A 2 -7.37 -16.25 31.33
C VAL A 2 -8.61 -16.16 30.44
N GLY A 3 -8.78 -15.05 29.73
CA GLY A 3 -9.92 -14.85 28.83
C GLY A 3 -9.88 -15.87 27.69
N TYR A 4 -10.87 -16.75 27.65
CA TYR A 4 -11.16 -17.56 26.48
C TYR A 4 -11.61 -16.63 25.34
N ASN A 5 -11.18 -16.90 24.10
CA ASN A 5 -11.62 -16.10 22.97
C ASN A 5 -13.12 -16.28 22.75
N ASP A 6 -13.90 -15.26 23.07
CA ASP A 6 -15.32 -15.20 22.76
C ASP A 6 -15.56 -14.08 21.72
N PRO A 7 -15.93 -14.43 20.48
CA PRO A 7 -16.29 -13.48 19.43
C PRO A 7 -17.36 -12.47 19.85
N LYS A 8 -18.19 -12.80 20.85
CA LYS A 8 -19.25 -11.92 21.36
C LYS A 8 -18.76 -10.87 22.35
N THR A 9 -17.57 -11.04 22.92
CA THR A 9 -16.96 -10.08 23.86
C THR A 9 -15.88 -9.20 23.23
N GLY A 10 -15.64 -9.32 21.92
CA GLY A 10 -14.71 -8.46 21.17
C GLY A 10 -13.23 -8.82 21.32
N TRP A 11 -12.92 -9.95 21.99
CA TRP A 11 -11.56 -10.47 22.13
C TRP A 11 -11.25 -11.42 20.97
N TRP A 12 -10.72 -10.86 19.89
CA TRP A 12 -10.47 -11.57 18.63
C TRP A 12 -9.08 -12.21 18.53
N MET A 13 -8.14 -11.80 19.40
CA MET A 13 -6.75 -12.25 19.37
C MET A 13 -6.36 -12.80 20.74
N GLY A 14 -6.45 -14.12 20.87
CA GLY A 14 -6.09 -14.83 22.10
C GLY A 14 -4.60 -15.16 22.23
N SER A 15 -4.27 -15.81 23.34
CA SER A 15 -2.95 -16.40 23.58
C SER A 15 -2.60 -17.45 22.51
N PRO A 16 -1.32 -17.65 22.14
CA PRO A 16 -0.91 -18.72 21.23
C PRO A 16 -1.54 -20.07 21.63
N GLY A 17 -2.22 -20.73 20.68
CA GLY A 17 -2.92 -21.99 20.90
C GLY A 17 -4.42 -21.86 21.25
N ASN A 18 -4.87 -20.66 21.62
CA ASN A 18 -6.29 -20.30 21.69
C ASN A 18 -6.50 -19.15 20.72
N SER A 19 -6.76 -19.45 19.45
CA SER A 19 -7.09 -18.45 18.43
C SER A 19 -8.50 -18.71 17.93
N VAL A 20 -9.24 -17.65 17.58
CA VAL A 20 -10.60 -17.75 16.99
C VAL A 20 -10.57 -18.38 15.59
N LEU A 21 -9.38 -18.51 15.00
CA LEU A 21 -9.20 -19.13 13.70
C LEU A 21 -9.59 -20.60 13.74
N PRO A 22 -10.23 -21.13 12.67
CA PRO A 22 -10.50 -22.56 12.58
C PRO A 22 -9.20 -23.34 12.67
N THR A 23 -9.19 -24.42 13.45
CA THR A 23 -8.01 -25.28 13.60
C THR A 23 -7.64 -25.87 12.24
N PRO A 24 -6.41 -25.68 11.75
CA PRO A 24 -6.00 -26.26 10.49
C PRO A 24 -5.91 -27.78 10.64
N ILE A 25 -6.75 -28.51 9.91
CA ILE A 25 -6.78 -29.98 9.92
C ILE A 25 -6.02 -30.47 8.68
N ARG A 26 -5.09 -31.43 8.86
CA ARG A 26 -4.37 -32.13 7.78
C ARG A 26 -3.45 -31.27 6.88
N ILE A 27 -2.84 -30.20 7.41
CA ILE A 27 -1.84 -29.42 6.68
C ILE A 27 -0.46 -29.74 7.25
N ALA A 28 0.44 -30.29 6.41
CA ALA A 28 1.84 -30.50 6.77
C ALA A 28 2.70 -29.36 6.22
N THR A 29 3.48 -28.70 7.08
CA THR A 29 4.40 -27.63 6.72
C THR A 29 5.84 -28.10 6.94
N TYR A 30 6.71 -27.79 5.98
CA TYR A 30 8.12 -28.14 6.04
C TYR A 30 8.96 -26.86 5.98
N ALA A 31 9.99 -26.78 6.80
CA ALA A 31 10.90 -25.65 6.83
C ALA A 31 12.35 -26.14 6.98
N LEU A 32 13.28 -25.41 6.35
CA LEU A 32 14.72 -25.63 6.51
C LEU A 32 15.29 -24.58 7.47
N SER A 33 16.23 -24.98 8.33
CA SER A 33 16.91 -24.03 9.24
C SER A 33 17.56 -22.87 8.45
N PRO A 34 17.40 -21.60 8.89
CA PRO A 34 17.98 -20.43 8.21
C PRO A 34 19.50 -20.52 8.03
N ASN A 35 20.22 -21.11 8.98
CA ASN A 35 21.68 -21.29 8.93
C ASN A 35 22.13 -22.23 7.79
N ARG A 36 21.20 -23.00 7.21
CA ARG A 36 21.43 -23.88 6.06
C ARG A 36 20.92 -23.30 4.74
N GLN A 37 20.30 -22.11 4.76
CA GLN A 37 19.83 -21.41 3.57
C GLN A 37 20.82 -20.33 3.14
N ARG A 38 20.86 -20.03 1.84
CA ARG A 38 21.57 -18.85 1.30
C ARG A 38 20.59 -17.67 1.31
N PRO A 39 20.79 -16.62 2.12
CA PRO A 39 19.76 -15.59 2.37
C PRO A 39 19.38 -14.77 1.14
N PHE A 40 20.30 -14.61 0.17
CA PHE A 40 20.06 -13.82 -1.06
C PHE A 40 20.13 -14.65 -2.34
N ALA A 41 19.99 -15.98 -2.25
CA ALA A 41 20.00 -16.82 -3.46
C ALA A 41 18.86 -16.42 -4.40
N GLY A 42 19.22 -16.02 -5.62
CA GLY A 42 18.26 -15.60 -6.66
C GLY A 42 17.57 -14.26 -6.37
N ALA A 43 17.98 -13.52 -5.35
CA ALA A 43 17.33 -12.28 -4.94
C ALA A 43 17.30 -11.22 -6.05
N PHE A 44 18.38 -11.05 -6.81
CA PHE A 44 18.40 -10.05 -7.89
C PHE A 44 17.42 -10.37 -9.04
N HIS A 45 17.44 -11.61 -9.53
CA HIS A 45 16.52 -12.05 -10.57
C HIS A 45 15.07 -12.00 -10.07
N ALA A 46 14.80 -12.56 -8.88
CA ALA A 46 13.46 -12.56 -8.31
C ALA A 46 12.97 -11.15 -7.99
N ALA A 47 13.81 -10.28 -7.42
CA ALA A 47 13.43 -8.93 -7.03
C ALA A 47 13.04 -8.09 -8.24
N ILE A 48 13.83 -8.10 -9.33
CA ILE A 48 13.57 -7.25 -10.49
C ILE A 48 12.26 -7.67 -11.17
N TYR A 49 12.14 -8.94 -11.56
CA TYR A 49 10.98 -9.40 -12.32
C TYR A 49 9.70 -9.47 -11.50
N ASN A 50 9.79 -9.88 -10.24
CA ASN A 50 8.62 -9.96 -9.37
C ASN A 50 8.14 -8.56 -8.95
N THR A 51 9.06 -7.62 -8.71
CA THR A 51 8.68 -6.23 -8.40
C THR A 51 8.03 -5.58 -9.61
N PHE A 52 8.62 -5.69 -10.80
CA PHE A 52 7.99 -5.15 -12.02
C PHE A 52 6.60 -5.74 -12.26
N ARG A 53 6.45 -7.06 -12.14
CA ARG A 53 5.15 -7.73 -12.27
C ARG A 53 4.15 -7.22 -11.23
N ARG A 54 4.54 -6.97 -9.99
CA ARG A 54 3.64 -6.42 -8.96
C ARG A 54 3.28 -4.96 -9.23
N CYS A 55 4.25 -4.13 -9.60
CA CYS A 55 4.04 -2.72 -9.89
C CYS A 55 3.08 -2.51 -11.07
N ARG A 56 3.25 -3.24 -12.18
CA ARG A 56 2.41 -3.05 -13.37
C ARG A 56 0.90 -3.23 -13.09
N HIS A 57 0.54 -4.12 -12.17
CA HIS A 57 -0.86 -4.37 -11.81
C HIS A 57 -1.48 -3.25 -10.96
N GLN A 58 -0.65 -2.40 -10.35
CA GLN A 58 -1.09 -1.28 -9.52
C GLN A 58 -0.96 0.08 -10.20
N VAL A 59 -0.14 0.18 -11.25
CA VAL A 59 0.10 1.43 -12.00
C VAL A 59 -1.21 2.11 -12.42
N LEU A 60 -2.20 1.37 -12.91
CA LEU A 60 -3.47 1.96 -13.37
C LEU A 60 -4.37 2.47 -12.24
N TYR A 61 -4.17 2.03 -11.00
CA TYR A 61 -4.92 2.57 -9.85
C TYR A 61 -4.24 3.80 -9.26
N VAL A 62 -2.91 3.86 -9.36
CA VAL A 62 -2.08 4.87 -8.70
C VAL A 62 -1.79 6.05 -9.63
N VAL A 63 -1.39 5.78 -10.88
CA VAL A 63 -0.91 6.82 -11.80
C VAL A 63 -2.02 7.78 -12.26
N PRO A 64 -3.23 7.34 -12.65
CA PRO A 64 -4.27 8.26 -13.10
C PRO A 64 -4.67 9.34 -12.08
N PRO A 65 -4.95 9.05 -10.80
CA PRO A 65 -5.30 10.09 -9.85
C PRO A 65 -4.13 11.05 -9.59
N PHE A 66 -2.88 10.57 -9.59
CA PHE A 66 -1.71 11.45 -9.42
C PHE A 66 -1.48 12.36 -10.63
N LEU A 67 -1.69 11.87 -11.86
CA LEU A 67 -1.61 12.71 -13.05
C LEU A 67 -2.67 13.81 -13.03
N VAL A 68 -3.91 13.48 -12.68
CA VAL A 68 -5.00 14.46 -12.56
C VAL A 68 -4.68 15.50 -11.50
N ALA A 69 -4.23 15.06 -10.32
CA ALA A 69 -3.86 15.98 -9.24
C ALA A 69 -2.71 16.92 -9.64
N TYR A 70 -1.69 16.39 -10.32
CA TYR A 70 -0.57 17.19 -10.79
C TYR A 70 -0.98 18.22 -11.85
N ALA A 71 -1.80 17.81 -12.82
CA ALA A 71 -2.33 18.71 -13.85
C ALA A 71 -3.20 19.83 -13.24
N ALA A 72 -4.10 19.47 -12.31
CA ALA A 72 -4.95 20.44 -11.62
C ALA A 72 -4.12 21.43 -10.79
N MET A 73 -3.06 20.96 -10.13
CA MET A 73 -2.16 21.82 -9.36
C MET A 73 -1.37 22.78 -10.26
N SER A 74 -0.84 22.30 -11.40
CA SER A 74 -0.13 23.17 -12.35
C SER A 74 -1.05 24.27 -12.87
N TRP A 75 -2.27 23.89 -13.28
CA TRP A 75 -3.29 24.85 -13.72
C TRP A 75 -3.65 25.86 -12.63
N ALA A 76 -3.82 25.41 -11.39
CA ALA A 76 -4.16 26.28 -10.27
C ALA A 76 -3.04 27.28 -9.96
N ASN A 77 -1.77 26.84 -10.02
CA ASN A 77 -0.61 27.71 -9.80
C ASN A 77 -0.50 28.78 -10.90
N GLU A 78 -0.57 28.38 -12.16
CA GLU A 78 -0.51 29.31 -13.31
C GLU A 78 -1.67 30.31 -13.25
N ARG A 79 -2.88 29.84 -12.93
CA ARG A 79 -4.05 30.72 -12.78
C ARG A 79 -3.90 31.70 -11.61
N ASN A 80 -3.34 31.25 -10.49
CA ASN A 80 -3.09 32.11 -9.33
C ASN A 80 -2.08 33.22 -9.65
N GLU A 81 -0.97 32.86 -10.29
CA GLU A 81 0.04 33.84 -10.72
C GLU A 81 -0.53 34.85 -11.72
N TYR A 82 -1.34 34.39 -12.68
CA TYR A 82 -2.00 35.26 -13.65
C TYR A 82 -2.92 36.28 -12.98
N LEU A 83 -3.77 35.85 -12.04
CA LEU A 83 -4.71 36.73 -11.34
C LEU A 83 -3.99 37.80 -10.49
N ASN A 84 -2.86 37.44 -9.88
CA ASN A 84 -2.03 38.37 -9.11
C ASN A 84 -1.13 39.27 -9.99
N SER A 85 -1.09 39.02 -11.30
CA SER A 85 -0.34 39.84 -12.24
C SER A 85 -1.02 41.20 -12.50
N LYS A 86 -0.29 42.12 -13.13
CA LYS A 86 -0.84 43.42 -13.57
C LYS A 86 -1.92 43.27 -14.65
N HIS A 87 -1.85 42.22 -15.47
CA HIS A 87 -2.84 41.96 -16.51
C HIS A 87 -4.14 41.42 -15.91
N GLY A 88 -4.05 40.45 -15.01
CA GLY A 88 -5.21 39.90 -14.31
C GLY A 88 -5.98 40.94 -13.48
N ARG A 89 -5.27 41.86 -12.82
CA ARG A 89 -5.92 42.99 -12.09
C ARG A 89 -6.73 43.94 -12.97
N ARG A 90 -6.39 44.07 -14.25
CA ARG A 90 -7.15 44.90 -15.20
C ARG A 90 -8.40 44.18 -15.67
N GLU A 91 -8.27 42.89 -15.97
CA GLU A 91 -9.39 42.04 -16.39
C GLU A 91 -10.43 41.84 -15.27
N SER A 92 -10.03 41.86 -13.99
CA SER A 92 -10.97 41.77 -12.86
C SER A 92 -11.67 43.09 -12.51
N ALA A 93 -11.22 44.21 -13.09
CA ALA A 93 -11.74 45.55 -12.79
C ALA A 93 -12.80 46.03 -13.80
N GLU A 94 -12.93 45.34 -14.94
CA GLU A 94 -14.04 45.46 -15.89
C GLU A 94 -15.22 44.59 -15.44
#